data_AF-E0UP09-F1
#
_entry.id   AF-E0UP09-F1
#
_cell.length_a   1.000
_cell.length_b   1.000
_cell.length_c   1.000
_cell.angle_alpha   90.00
_cell.angle_beta   90.00
_cell.angle_gamma   90.00
#
_symmetry.space_group_name_H-M   'P 1'
#
loop_
_entity.id
_entity.type
_entity.pdbx_description
1 polymer ?
#
loop_
_entity_poly.entity_id
_entity_poly.type
_entity_poly.pdbx_seq_one_letter_code
_entity_poly.pdbx_strand_id
1 'polypeptide(L)'
;MATKNKDATRLSPSISNEHKVKFDEIASRLNLKSQGEVIEYLIDIFEDYLMLKEQSDNPHKNDLPLTDEEKQQVQSAMSNSGLSYQEIAKDGLLQRAKYLNSVAKKQSELESLSDADIKENINKLTFKGVADYRIEQAIQKIIDYNETASQNDKICITKGIVFNITGSNRQTINKFFETKQHWIDDHNNKHNLTDKDNRKGKGYDVKAVLGIE
;
A
#
# COMPACT_ATOMS: atom_id res chain seq x y z
N MET A 1 -42.72 -52.77 39.88
CA MET A 1 -41.33 -53.27 39.78
C MET A 1 -40.57 -52.32 38.88
N ALA A 2 -39.72 -51.46 39.45
CA ALA A 2 -38.91 -50.51 38.67
C ALA A 2 -37.61 -51.20 38.22
N THR A 3 -37.40 -51.27 36.92
CA THR A 3 -36.19 -51.79 36.28
C THR A 3 -35.02 -50.84 36.54
N LYS A 4 -33.98 -51.37 37.21
CA LYS A 4 -32.71 -50.69 37.42
C LYS A 4 -31.96 -50.61 36.08
N ASN A 5 -31.87 -49.42 35.48
CA ASN A 5 -30.84 -49.15 34.48
C ASN A 5 -29.49 -49.09 35.22
N LYS A 6 -28.70 -50.16 35.10
CA LYS A 6 -27.36 -50.32 35.67
C LYS A 6 -26.34 -50.40 34.53
N ASP A 7 -26.20 -49.32 33.78
CA ASP A 7 -24.99 -49.09 32.99
C ASP A 7 -24.27 -47.87 33.56
N ALA A 8 -23.94 -47.93 34.84
CA ALA A 8 -22.93 -47.05 35.40
C ALA A 8 -21.57 -47.66 35.05
N THR A 9 -20.98 -47.19 33.95
CA THR A 9 -19.62 -47.56 33.54
C THR A 9 -18.69 -47.23 34.70
N ARG A 10 -18.20 -48.25 35.40
CA ARG A 10 -17.30 -48.08 36.56
C ARG A 10 -15.87 -48.05 36.07
N LEU A 11 -15.11 -47.06 36.55
CA LEU A 11 -13.68 -46.97 36.32
C LEU A 11 -12.98 -48.27 36.75
N SER A 12 -12.00 -48.70 35.94
CA SER A 12 -11.24 -49.92 36.17
C SER A 12 -10.71 -50.02 37.62
N PRO A 13 -10.65 -51.24 38.20
CA PRO A 13 -10.02 -51.44 39.50
C PRO A 13 -8.55 -51.02 39.54
N SER A 14 -7.87 -50.91 38.38
CA SER A 14 -6.48 -50.44 38.27
C SER A 14 -6.29 -48.93 38.49
N ILE A 15 -7.36 -48.13 38.49
CA ILE A 15 -7.29 -46.69 38.77
C ILE A 15 -7.22 -46.46 40.28
N SER A 16 -6.28 -45.62 40.71
CA SER A 16 -6.06 -45.31 42.13
C SER A 16 -7.32 -44.70 42.77
N ASN A 17 -7.50 -44.96 44.06
CA ASN A 17 -8.63 -44.39 44.81
C ASN A 17 -8.62 -42.86 44.80
N GLU A 18 -7.44 -42.24 44.79
CA GLU A 18 -7.29 -40.79 44.67
C GLU A 18 -7.91 -40.26 43.38
N HIS A 19 -7.66 -40.91 42.23
CA HIS A 19 -8.25 -40.49 40.96
C HIS A 19 -9.76 -40.72 40.94
N LYS A 20 -10.25 -41.83 41.50
CA LYS A 20 -11.70 -42.10 41.59
C LYS A 20 -12.44 -41.00 42.36
N VAL A 21 -11.88 -40.55 43.48
CA VAL A 21 -12.42 -39.42 44.26
C VAL A 21 -12.44 -38.14 43.42
N LYS A 22 -11.37 -37.83 42.68
CA LYS A 22 -11.36 -36.67 41.76
C LYS A 22 -12.43 -36.77 40.67
N PHE A 23 -12.68 -37.95 40.11
CA PHE A 23 -13.77 -38.15 39.14
C PHE A 23 -15.16 -37.90 39.77
N ASP A 24 -15.39 -38.34 41.00
CA ASP A 24 -16.64 -38.09 41.72
C ASP A 24 -16.85 -36.60 42.07
N GLU A 25 -15.77 -35.90 42.44
CA GLU A 25 -15.78 -34.46 42.69
C GLU A 25 -16.11 -33.68 41.41
N ILE A 26 -15.49 -34.04 40.28
CA ILE A 26 -15.76 -33.43 38.98
C ILE A 26 -17.20 -33.70 38.54
N ALA A 27 -17.69 -34.94 38.70
CA ALA A 27 -19.07 -35.29 38.39
C ALA A 27 -20.05 -34.42 39.18
N SER A 28 -19.82 -34.30 40.49
CA SER A 28 -20.65 -33.46 41.37
C SER A 28 -20.61 -31.99 40.98
N ARG A 29 -19.42 -31.46 40.65
CA ARG A 29 -19.23 -30.05 40.28
C ARG A 29 -19.91 -29.69 38.96
N LEU A 30 -19.90 -30.62 38.00
CA LEU A 30 -20.46 -30.42 36.66
C LEU A 30 -21.91 -30.93 36.54
N ASN A 31 -22.51 -31.39 37.64
CA ASN A 31 -23.84 -31.99 37.68
C ASN A 31 -24.00 -33.18 36.72
N LEU A 32 -22.94 -33.99 36.60
CA LEU A 32 -22.90 -35.22 35.82
C LEU A 32 -23.29 -36.39 36.71
N LYS A 33 -24.01 -37.35 36.13
CA LYS A 33 -24.66 -38.47 36.80
C LYS A 33 -23.72 -39.64 37.03
N SER A 34 -22.57 -39.69 36.33
CA SER A 34 -21.62 -40.79 36.47
C SER A 34 -20.19 -40.38 36.15
N GLN A 35 -19.23 -41.18 36.63
CA GLN A 35 -17.82 -41.08 36.23
C GLN A 35 -17.62 -41.32 34.72
N GLY A 36 -18.51 -42.09 34.08
CA GLY A 36 -18.51 -42.27 32.63
C GLY A 36 -18.79 -40.98 31.87
N GLU A 37 -19.78 -40.20 32.32
CA GLU A 37 -20.09 -38.88 31.73
C GLU A 37 -18.94 -37.88 31.96
N VAL A 38 -18.19 -38.01 33.05
CA VAL A 38 -16.97 -37.20 33.26
C VAL A 38 -15.89 -37.57 32.25
N ILE A 39 -15.73 -38.86 31.93
CA ILE A 39 -14.77 -39.29 30.91
C ILE A 39 -15.15 -38.73 29.54
N GLU A 40 -16.42 -38.85 29.14
CA GLU A 40 -16.91 -38.29 27.88
C GLU A 40 -16.64 -36.77 27.80
N TYR A 41 -17.00 -36.04 28.86
CA TYR A 41 -16.72 -34.60 28.95
C TYR A 41 -15.22 -34.24 28.85
N LEU A 42 -14.35 -35.04 29.48
CA LEU A 42 -12.90 -34.82 29.40
C LEU A 42 -12.33 -35.18 28.02
N ILE A 43 -12.90 -36.17 27.33
CA ILE A 43 -12.55 -36.49 25.95
C ILE A 43 -12.93 -35.31 25.05
N ASP A 44 -14.15 -34.79 25.16
CA ASP A 44 -14.60 -33.64 24.36
C ASP A 44 -13.69 -32.42 24.56
N ILE A 45 -13.36 -32.09 25.82
CA ILE A 45 -12.42 -30.99 26.13
C ILE A 45 -11.04 -31.26 25.53
N PHE A 46 -10.57 -32.50 25.59
CA PHE A 46 -9.25 -32.84 25.08
C PHE A 46 -9.20 -32.78 23.56
N GLU A 47 -10.28 -33.20 22.87
CA GLU A 47 -10.42 -33.05 21.43
C GLU A 47 -10.50 -31.58 21.02
N ASP A 48 -11.28 -30.76 21.72
CA ASP A 48 -11.34 -29.31 21.53
C ASP A 48 -9.95 -28.66 21.75
N TYR A 49 -9.25 -29.08 22.80
CA TYR A 49 -7.88 -28.62 23.06
C TYR A 49 -6.93 -29.03 21.94
N LEU A 50 -7.01 -30.27 21.44
CA LEU A 50 -6.18 -30.72 20.32
C LEU A 50 -6.50 -29.94 19.04
N MET A 51 -7.77 -29.64 18.75
CA MET A 51 -8.16 -28.81 17.61
C MET A 51 -7.62 -27.38 17.75
N LEU A 52 -7.74 -26.76 18.94
CA LEU A 52 -7.22 -25.43 19.20
C LEU A 52 -5.69 -25.39 19.17
N LYS A 53 -5.04 -26.43 19.67
CA LYS A 53 -3.58 -26.58 19.63
C LYS A 53 -3.10 -26.81 18.20
N GLU A 54 -3.78 -27.62 17.41
CA GLU A 54 -3.47 -27.79 15.99
C GLU A 54 -3.67 -26.48 15.22
N GLN A 55 -4.65 -25.66 15.59
CA GLN A 55 -4.82 -24.30 15.05
C GLN A 55 -3.73 -23.32 15.53
N SER A 56 -3.19 -23.46 16.75
CA SER A 56 -2.12 -22.59 17.26
C SER A 56 -0.72 -23.00 16.81
N ASP A 57 -0.46 -24.31 16.75
CA ASP A 57 0.82 -24.90 16.35
C ASP A 57 0.94 -25.01 14.82
N ASN A 58 -0.15 -24.76 14.08
CA ASN A 58 -0.17 -24.67 12.63
C ASN A 58 -0.63 -23.27 12.17
N PRO A 59 0.23 -22.23 12.31
CA PRO A 59 -0.07 -20.87 11.86
C PRO A 59 -0.26 -20.74 10.33
N HIS A 60 -0.14 -21.83 9.57
CA HIS A 60 -0.12 -21.86 8.10
C HIS A 60 -1.49 -21.89 7.41
N LYS A 61 -2.61 -21.86 8.14
CA LYS A 61 -3.94 -21.81 7.47
C LYS A 61 -4.34 -20.42 6.95
N ASN A 62 -3.53 -19.41 7.23
CA ASN A 62 -3.61 -18.06 6.66
C ASN A 62 -2.29 -17.67 5.98
N ASP A 63 -1.60 -18.61 5.34
CA ASP A 63 -0.50 -18.25 4.44
C ASP A 63 -1.08 -17.35 3.35
N LEU A 64 -0.61 -16.09 3.32
CA LEU A 64 -0.74 -15.26 2.12
C LEU A 64 -0.26 -16.12 0.95
N PRO A 65 -0.97 -16.14 -0.20
CA PRO A 65 -0.58 -16.96 -1.34
C PRO A 65 0.67 -16.36 -1.99
N LEU A 66 1.81 -16.54 -1.32
CA LEU A 66 3.12 -16.07 -1.74
C LEU A 66 3.67 -17.04 -2.78
N THR A 67 4.19 -16.47 -3.87
CA THR A 67 5.06 -17.16 -4.82
C THR A 67 6.34 -17.61 -4.14
N ASP A 68 7.07 -18.54 -4.76
CA ASP A 68 8.33 -19.04 -4.19
C ASP A 68 9.39 -17.94 -4.07
N GLU A 69 9.39 -16.98 -4.99
CA GLU A 69 10.25 -15.80 -4.91
C GLU A 69 9.90 -14.92 -3.70
N GLU A 70 8.62 -14.65 -3.47
CA GLU A 70 8.16 -13.88 -2.30
C GLU A 70 8.50 -14.58 -0.99
N LYS A 71 8.34 -15.91 -0.92
CA LYS A 71 8.75 -16.72 0.24
C LYS A 71 10.24 -16.58 0.50
N GLN A 72 11.08 -16.67 -0.53
CA GLN A 72 12.52 -16.53 -0.41
C GLN A 72 12.92 -15.13 0.10
N GLN A 73 12.24 -14.09 -0.36
CA GLN A 73 12.46 -12.71 0.12
C GLN A 73 12.09 -12.57 1.59
N VAL A 74 10.93 -13.08 2.00
CA VAL A 74 10.49 -13.03 3.40
C VAL A 74 11.45 -13.81 4.30
N GLN A 75 11.90 -14.98 3.87
CA GLN A 75 12.85 -15.79 4.63
C GLN A 75 14.24 -15.13 4.75
N SER A 76 14.67 -14.44 3.69
CA SER A 76 15.89 -13.61 3.73
C SER A 76 15.73 -12.44 4.70
N ALA A 77 14.58 -11.78 4.70
CA ALA A 77 14.28 -10.68 5.62
C ALA A 77 14.26 -11.16 7.08
N MET A 78 13.65 -12.31 7.37
CA MET A 78 13.68 -12.94 8.71
C MET A 78 15.11 -13.22 9.16
N SER A 79 15.93 -13.79 8.27
CA SER A 79 17.33 -14.14 8.57
C SER A 79 18.19 -12.90 8.85
N ASN A 80 17.97 -11.81 8.11
CA ASN A 80 18.76 -10.58 8.24
C ASN A 80 18.32 -9.70 9.42
N SER A 81 17.03 -9.72 9.77
CA SER A 81 16.47 -8.85 10.82
C SER A 81 16.34 -9.53 12.18
N GLY A 82 16.35 -10.87 12.22
CA GLY A 82 16.04 -11.64 13.42
C GLY A 82 14.57 -11.60 13.84
N LEU A 83 13.70 -11.00 13.02
CA LEU A 83 12.26 -10.88 13.30
C LEU A 83 11.49 -12.11 12.81
N SER A 84 10.37 -12.39 13.47
CA SER A 84 9.42 -13.42 13.05
C SER A 84 8.64 -13.02 11.80
N TYR A 85 8.09 -14.02 11.10
CA TYR A 85 7.20 -13.80 9.96
C TYR A 85 6.04 -12.85 10.30
N GLN A 86 5.44 -13.01 11.48
CA GLN A 86 4.30 -12.22 11.93
C GLN A 86 4.68 -10.75 12.16
N GLU A 87 5.86 -10.48 12.72
CA GLU A 87 6.37 -9.11 12.93
C GLU A 87 6.64 -8.42 11.58
N ILE A 88 7.31 -9.12 10.66
CA ILE A 88 7.59 -8.61 9.32
C ILE A 88 6.28 -8.32 8.56
N ALA A 89 5.32 -9.24 8.61
CA ALA A 89 4.03 -9.08 7.97
C ALA A 89 3.25 -7.88 8.55
N LYS A 90 3.20 -7.77 9.88
CA LYS A 90 2.53 -6.67 10.58
C LYS A 90 3.14 -5.31 10.23
N ASP A 91 4.46 -5.19 10.27
CA ASP A 91 5.16 -3.95 9.98
C ASP A 91 5.05 -3.57 8.50
N GLY A 92 5.18 -4.55 7.59
CA GLY A 92 4.99 -4.35 6.16
C GLY A 92 3.57 -3.87 5.82
N LEU A 93 2.55 -4.50 6.39
CA LEU A 93 1.15 -4.09 6.23
C LEU A 93 0.92 -2.67 6.77
N LEU A 94 1.43 -2.37 7.96
CA LEU A 94 1.29 -1.05 8.56
C LEU A 94 1.98 0.04 7.73
N GLN A 95 3.18 -0.22 7.23
CA GLN A 95 3.92 0.72 6.39
C GLN A 95 3.18 0.96 5.07
N ARG A 96 2.66 -0.10 4.44
CA ARG A 96 1.87 0.01 3.21
C ARG A 96 0.58 0.80 3.43
N ALA A 97 -0.14 0.55 4.53
CA ALA A 97 -1.35 1.27 4.89
C ALA A 97 -1.07 2.76 5.13
N LYS A 98 0.00 3.10 5.88
CA LYS A 98 0.44 4.50 6.09
C LYS A 98 0.74 5.20 4.77
N TYR A 99 1.42 4.51 3.84
CA TYR A 99 1.70 5.05 2.51
C TYR A 99 0.41 5.32 1.73
N LEU A 100 -0.52 4.35 1.67
CA LEU A 100 -1.79 4.52 0.96
C LEU A 100 -2.61 5.68 1.52
N ASN A 101 -2.70 5.80 2.85
CA ASN A 101 -3.38 6.91 3.52
C ASN A 101 -2.71 8.25 3.21
N SER A 102 -1.38 8.31 3.18
CA SER A 102 -0.63 9.51 2.80
C SER A 102 -0.90 9.93 1.36
N VAL A 103 -0.96 8.98 0.44
CA VAL A 103 -1.30 9.24 -0.97
C VAL A 103 -2.75 9.71 -1.11
N ALA A 104 -3.70 9.04 -0.48
CA ALA A 104 -5.12 9.40 -0.54
C ALA A 104 -5.39 10.78 0.05
N LYS A 105 -4.75 11.12 1.18
CA LYS A 105 -4.86 12.44 1.79
C LYS A 105 -4.33 13.53 0.86
N LYS A 106 -3.17 13.31 0.24
CA LYS A 106 -2.57 14.26 -0.71
C LYS A 106 -3.42 14.42 -1.98
N GLN A 107 -4.06 13.35 -2.44
CA GLN A 107 -4.95 13.38 -3.61
C GLN A 107 -6.23 14.15 -3.30
N SER A 108 -6.84 13.90 -2.13
CA SER A 108 -8.02 14.64 -1.69
C SER A 108 -7.73 16.13 -1.43
N GLU A 109 -6.55 16.44 -0.89
CA GLU A 109 -6.08 17.83 -0.73
C GLU A 109 -5.93 18.51 -2.10
N LEU A 110 -5.39 17.80 -3.11
CA LEU A 110 -5.26 18.31 -4.48
C LEU A 110 -6.63 18.62 -5.12
N GLU A 111 -7.59 17.72 -4.98
CA GLU A 111 -8.94 17.87 -5.55
C GLU A 111 -9.76 18.96 -4.82
N SER A 112 -9.38 19.32 -3.60
CA SER A 112 -10.05 20.35 -2.79
C SER A 112 -9.49 21.76 -2.98
N LEU A 113 -8.31 21.90 -3.59
CA LEU A 113 -7.70 23.21 -3.84
C LEU A 113 -8.34 23.87 -5.05
N SER A 114 -8.71 25.15 -4.92
CA SER A 114 -9.17 25.93 -6.08
C SER A 114 -8.00 26.26 -7.01
N ASP A 115 -8.29 26.52 -8.29
CA ASP A 115 -7.26 26.95 -9.26
C ASP A 115 -6.50 28.20 -8.79
N ALA A 116 -7.13 29.06 -7.99
CA ALA A 116 -6.50 30.23 -7.38
C ALA A 116 -5.48 29.84 -6.30
N ASP A 117 -5.82 28.88 -5.43
CA ASP A 117 -4.94 28.40 -4.36
C ASP A 117 -3.72 27.65 -4.91
N ILE A 118 -3.93 26.87 -5.98
CA ILE A 118 -2.86 26.18 -6.71
C ILE A 118 -1.90 27.21 -7.32
N LYS A 119 -2.42 28.29 -7.90
CA LYS A 119 -1.61 29.34 -8.53
C LYS A 119 -0.80 30.15 -7.50
N GLU A 120 -1.37 30.46 -6.34
CA GLU A 120 -0.71 31.20 -5.27
C GLU A 120 0.35 30.36 -4.53
N ASN A 121 0.09 29.06 -4.36
CA ASN A 121 0.98 28.16 -3.61
C ASN A 121 1.78 27.20 -4.49
N ILE A 122 1.79 27.42 -5.82
CA ILE A 122 2.36 26.46 -6.78
C ILE A 122 3.79 26.11 -6.42
N ASN A 123 4.58 27.09 -5.96
CA ASN A 123 5.99 26.96 -5.60
C ASN A 123 6.24 26.28 -4.24
N LYS A 124 5.23 26.24 -3.35
CA LYS A 124 5.32 25.66 -2.00
C LYS A 124 4.77 24.24 -1.90
N LEU A 125 3.93 23.81 -2.85
CA LEU A 125 3.31 22.49 -2.86
C LEU A 125 4.27 21.44 -3.46
N THR A 126 4.63 20.41 -2.68
CA THR A 126 5.48 19.28 -3.08
C THR A 126 4.70 17.96 -3.13
N PHE A 127 3.54 17.95 -3.79
CA PHE A 127 2.69 16.77 -3.93
C PHE A 127 2.77 16.13 -5.32
N LYS A 128 2.47 14.82 -5.39
CA LYS A 128 2.46 14.03 -6.64
C LYS A 128 1.32 14.56 -7.53
N GLY A 129 1.66 15.11 -8.70
CA GLY A 129 0.71 15.76 -9.62
C GLY A 129 0.96 17.26 -9.83
N VAL A 130 1.54 17.96 -8.84
CA VAL A 130 1.89 19.38 -8.97
C VAL A 130 2.93 19.58 -10.07
N ALA A 131 3.89 18.67 -10.18
CA ALA A 131 4.91 18.73 -11.22
C ALA A 131 4.31 18.58 -12.63
N ASP A 132 3.34 17.68 -12.82
CA ASP A 132 2.66 17.49 -14.11
C ASP A 132 1.81 18.71 -14.47
N TYR A 133 1.08 19.28 -13.49
CA TYR A 133 0.35 20.52 -13.67
C TYR A 133 1.27 21.71 -14.01
N ARG A 134 2.40 21.88 -13.30
CA ARG A 134 3.39 22.93 -13.63
C ARG A 134 3.95 22.76 -15.04
N ILE A 135 4.21 21.51 -15.45
CA ILE A 135 4.67 21.20 -16.82
C ILE A 135 3.59 21.59 -17.84
N GLU A 136 2.34 21.19 -17.61
CA GLU A 136 1.22 21.50 -18.50
C GLU A 136 0.99 23.01 -18.62
N GLN A 137 0.99 23.74 -17.50
CA GLN A 137 0.87 25.20 -17.48
C GLN A 137 2.04 25.89 -18.20
N ALA A 138 3.27 25.40 -18.02
CA ALA A 138 4.44 25.95 -18.73
C ALA A 138 4.32 25.74 -20.24
N ILE A 139 3.86 24.55 -20.67
CA ILE A 139 3.65 24.29 -22.09
C ILE A 139 2.52 25.16 -22.64
N GLN A 140 1.40 25.29 -21.93
CA GLN A 140 0.29 26.14 -22.36
C GLN A 140 0.73 27.60 -22.53
N LYS A 141 1.53 28.14 -21.60
CA LYS A 141 2.11 29.49 -21.75
C LYS A 141 2.97 29.63 -23.00
N ILE A 142 3.77 28.62 -23.34
CA ILE A 142 4.56 28.63 -24.58
C ILE A 142 3.65 28.61 -25.80
N ILE A 143 2.57 27.82 -25.78
CA ILE A 143 1.60 27.75 -26.86
C ILE A 143 0.95 29.12 -27.07
N ASP A 144 0.40 29.70 -26.01
CA ASP A 144 -0.28 31.00 -26.06
C ASP A 144 0.65 32.12 -26.55
N TYR A 145 1.91 32.11 -26.08
CA TYR A 145 2.94 33.02 -26.56
C TYR A 145 3.23 32.81 -28.05
N ASN A 146 3.43 31.57 -28.50
CA ASN A 146 3.75 31.26 -29.89
C ASN A 146 2.62 31.63 -30.87
N GLU A 147 1.35 31.63 -30.44
CA GLU A 147 0.24 32.07 -31.30
C GLU A 147 0.27 33.59 -31.59
N THR A 148 0.97 34.38 -30.77
CA THR A 148 1.06 35.85 -30.92
C THR A 148 2.45 36.36 -31.29
N ALA A 149 3.49 35.58 -31.00
CA ALA A 149 4.88 35.94 -31.24
C ALA A 149 5.26 35.91 -32.74
N SER A 150 6.23 36.76 -33.10
CA SER A 150 6.87 36.70 -34.42
C SER A 150 7.59 35.36 -34.61
N GLN A 151 7.71 34.87 -35.85
CA GLN A 151 8.30 33.55 -36.12
C GLN A 151 9.71 33.39 -35.51
N ASN A 152 10.50 34.46 -35.51
CA ASN A 152 11.86 34.46 -34.95
C ASN A 152 11.88 34.45 -33.42
N ASP A 153 10.77 34.78 -32.76
CA ASP A 153 10.69 34.86 -31.30
C ASP A 153 10.00 33.65 -30.68
N LYS A 154 9.34 32.81 -31.50
CA LYS A 154 8.71 31.56 -31.05
C LYS A 154 9.71 30.63 -30.38
N ILE A 155 9.18 29.82 -29.46
CA ILE A 155 9.92 28.90 -28.61
C ILE A 155 9.47 27.47 -28.95
N CYS A 156 10.43 26.61 -29.28
CA CYS A 156 10.16 25.19 -29.48
C CYS A 156 9.95 24.50 -28.12
N ILE A 157 8.87 23.74 -27.98
CA ILE A 157 8.58 23.01 -26.74
C ILE A 157 9.51 21.80 -26.68
N THR A 158 10.54 21.89 -25.83
CA THR A 158 11.47 20.78 -25.57
C THR A 158 11.61 20.53 -24.08
N LYS A 159 12.05 19.31 -23.72
CA LYS A 159 12.28 18.91 -22.33
C LYS A 159 13.20 19.89 -21.59
N GLY A 160 14.19 20.45 -22.28
CA GLY A 160 15.12 21.43 -21.72
C GLY A 160 14.47 22.76 -21.39
N ILE A 161 13.61 23.28 -22.29
CA ILE A 161 12.84 24.51 -22.06
C ILE A 161 11.86 24.32 -20.90
N VAL A 162 11.12 23.21 -20.89
CA VAL A 162 10.18 22.89 -19.80
C VAL A 162 10.92 22.77 -18.47
N PHE A 163 12.10 22.13 -18.45
CA PHE A 163 12.94 22.07 -17.26
C PHE A 163 13.37 23.46 -16.78
N ASN A 164 13.82 24.32 -17.70
CA ASN A 164 14.24 25.69 -17.37
C ASN A 164 13.08 26.48 -16.72
N ILE A 165 11.89 26.40 -17.29
CA ILE A 165 10.70 27.11 -16.78
C ILE A 165 10.27 26.55 -15.42
N THR A 166 10.08 25.24 -15.33
CA THR A 166 9.38 24.61 -14.18
C THR A 166 10.29 24.21 -13.03
N GLY A 167 11.58 23.96 -13.29
CA GLY A 167 12.50 23.34 -12.34
C GLY A 167 12.15 21.90 -11.95
N SER A 168 11.17 21.27 -12.62
CA SER A 168 10.69 19.92 -12.30
C SER A 168 11.79 18.86 -12.54
N ASN A 169 11.71 17.74 -11.82
CA ASN A 169 12.65 16.63 -11.99
C ASN A 169 12.62 16.08 -13.44
N ARG A 170 13.80 15.80 -14.03
CA ARG A 170 13.92 15.29 -15.40
C ARG A 170 13.15 13.99 -15.66
N GLN A 171 13.07 13.09 -14.69
CA GLN A 171 12.31 11.84 -14.80
C GLN A 171 10.81 12.13 -14.97
N THR A 172 10.27 13.09 -14.21
CA THR A 172 8.89 13.53 -14.32
C THR A 172 8.63 14.15 -15.69
N ILE A 173 9.51 15.04 -16.15
CA ILE A 173 9.41 15.65 -17.48
C ILE A 173 9.45 14.58 -18.58
N ASN A 174 10.36 13.61 -18.49
CA ASN A 174 10.43 12.52 -19.46
C ASN A 174 9.13 11.73 -19.54
N LYS A 175 8.58 11.32 -18.39
CA LYS A 175 7.32 10.59 -18.32
C LYS A 175 6.14 11.39 -18.88
N PHE A 176 6.09 12.69 -18.59
CA PHE A 176 5.06 13.58 -19.13
C PHE A 176 5.16 13.64 -20.66
N PHE A 177 6.38 13.85 -21.20
CA PHE A 177 6.62 13.88 -22.64
C PHE A 177 6.24 12.55 -23.29
N GLU A 178 6.62 11.41 -22.73
CA GLU A 178 6.21 10.09 -23.27
C GLU A 178 4.68 9.95 -23.40
N THR A 179 3.93 10.50 -22.45
CA THR A 179 2.45 10.43 -22.45
C THR A 179 1.81 11.43 -23.42
N LYS A 180 2.44 12.60 -23.61
CA LYS A 180 1.87 13.75 -24.33
C LYS A 180 2.67 14.15 -25.59
N GLN A 181 3.56 13.28 -26.06
CA GLN A 181 4.52 13.59 -27.13
C GLN A 181 3.81 14.06 -28.41
N HIS A 182 2.75 13.36 -28.82
CA HIS A 182 1.98 13.69 -30.02
C HIS A 182 1.48 15.14 -30.02
N TRP A 183 0.94 15.61 -28.89
CA TRP A 183 0.43 16.98 -28.75
C TRP A 183 1.55 18.03 -28.83
N ILE A 184 2.71 17.72 -28.24
CA ILE A 184 3.90 18.59 -28.29
C ILE A 184 4.44 18.66 -29.73
N ASP A 185 4.51 17.51 -30.39
CA ASP A 185 4.98 17.39 -31.78
C ASP A 185 4.05 18.12 -32.74
N ASP A 186 2.73 17.98 -32.58
CA ASP A 186 1.73 18.67 -33.39
C ASP A 186 1.89 20.20 -33.31
N HIS A 187 2.09 20.76 -32.10
CA HIS A 187 2.33 22.20 -31.95
C HIS A 187 3.65 22.65 -32.57
N ASN A 188 4.74 21.91 -32.31
CA ASN A 188 6.03 22.25 -32.87
C ASN A 188 5.99 22.17 -34.42
N ASN A 189 5.33 21.15 -34.97
CA ASN A 189 5.15 20.97 -36.41
C ASN A 189 4.26 22.07 -37.02
N LYS A 190 3.15 22.46 -36.36
CA LYS A 190 2.27 23.55 -36.79
C LYS A 190 3.05 24.84 -37.05
N HIS A 191 4.06 25.12 -36.22
CA HIS A 191 4.87 26.33 -36.30
C HIS A 191 6.25 26.11 -36.94
N ASN A 192 6.54 24.92 -37.48
CA ASN A 192 7.86 24.51 -38.01
C ASN A 192 9.03 24.77 -37.04
N LEU A 193 8.82 24.47 -35.76
CA LEU A 193 9.78 24.72 -34.69
C LEU A 193 10.66 23.50 -34.44
N THR A 194 11.93 23.76 -34.21
CA THR A 194 12.97 22.79 -33.89
C THR A 194 13.75 23.26 -32.66
N ASP A 195 14.54 22.37 -32.05
CA ASP A 195 15.36 22.75 -30.89
C ASP A 195 16.39 23.85 -31.21
N LYS A 196 16.72 24.08 -32.49
CA LYS A 196 17.60 25.19 -32.89
C LYS A 196 16.95 26.56 -32.66
N ASP A 197 15.63 26.65 -32.76
CA ASP A 197 14.88 27.90 -32.59
C ASP A 197 14.98 28.43 -31.15
N ASN A 198 15.34 27.57 -30.20
CA ASN A 198 15.59 27.94 -28.80
C ASN A 198 16.97 28.59 -28.57
N ARG A 199 17.86 28.64 -29.58
CA ARG A 199 19.21 29.20 -29.44
C ARG A 199 19.23 30.72 -29.65
N LYS A 200 18.63 31.46 -28.71
CA LYS A 200 18.42 32.92 -28.80
C LYS A 200 19.59 33.79 -28.29
N GLY A 201 20.76 33.19 -28.05
CA GLY A 201 21.98 33.94 -27.64
C GLY A 201 22.09 34.19 -26.14
N LYS A 202 23.19 34.85 -25.74
CA LYS A 202 23.55 35.08 -24.33
C LYS A 202 22.67 36.18 -23.73
N GLY A 203 21.96 35.87 -22.65
CA GLY A 203 21.06 36.80 -21.96
C GLY A 203 19.57 36.61 -22.28
N TYR A 204 19.22 35.66 -23.15
CA TYR A 204 17.82 35.32 -23.37
C TYR A 204 17.27 34.52 -22.18
N ASP A 205 16.26 35.08 -21.51
CA ASP A 205 15.55 34.43 -20.43
C ASP A 205 14.12 34.09 -20.88
N VAL A 206 13.89 32.79 -21.06
CA VAL A 206 12.59 32.23 -21.44
C VAL A 206 11.52 32.60 -20.42
N LYS A 207 11.85 32.65 -19.12
CA LYS A 207 10.87 32.97 -18.08
C LYS A 207 10.41 34.42 -18.17
N ALA A 208 11.37 35.34 -18.35
CA ALA A 208 11.07 36.75 -18.52
C ALA A 208 10.20 37.01 -19.76
N VAL A 209 10.49 36.35 -20.87
CA VAL A 209 9.71 36.46 -22.12
C VAL A 209 8.27 35.96 -21.93
N LEU A 210 8.08 34.88 -21.18
CA LEU A 210 6.77 34.29 -20.90
C LEU A 210 6.03 34.94 -19.72
N GLY A 211 6.59 35.99 -19.10
CA GLY A 211 6.02 36.62 -17.90
C GLY A 211 5.84 35.62 -16.76
N ILE A 212 6.84 34.78 -16.51
CA ILE A 212 6.87 33.79 -15.42
C ILE A 212 7.88 34.29 -14.38
N GLU A 213 7.39 34.61 -13.19
CA GLU A 213 8.23 34.94 -12.02
C GLU A 213 8.73 33.68 -11.30
#